data_AF-D5MKQ9-F1
#
_entry.id   AF-D5MKQ9-F1
#
_cell.length_a   1.000
_cell.length_b   1.000
_cell.length_c   1.000
_cell.angle_alpha   90.00
_cell.angle_beta   90.00
_cell.angle_gamma   90.00
#
_symmetry.space_group_name_H-M   'P 1'
#
loop_
_entity.id
_entity.type
_entity.pdbx_description
1 polymer ?
#
loop_
_entity_poly.entity_id
_entity_poly.type
_entity_poly.pdbx_seq_one_letter_code
_entity_poly.pdbx_strand_id
1 'polypeptide(L)' 'MSRRFSIHETAEVEINETADFYDLEDPGLGSVFIDEVERGAESISQSPGSGSVRPRTCAEETPRQIPILSGLLRSA' A
#
# COMPACT_ATOMS: atom_id res chain seq x y z
N MET A 1 -13.34 -14.84 -16.99
CA MET A 1 -14.01 -13.52 -17.08
C MET A 1 -13.29 -12.57 -16.15
N SER A 2 -12.52 -11.61 -16.67
CA SER A 2 -11.85 -10.61 -15.83
C SER A 2 -12.92 -9.66 -15.27
N ARG A 3 -13.18 -9.73 -13.96
CA ARG A 3 -14.00 -8.73 -13.29
C ARG A 3 -13.26 -7.41 -13.36
N ARG A 4 -13.83 -6.44 -14.06
CA ARG A 4 -13.37 -5.05 -13.99
C ARG A 4 -13.68 -4.53 -12.60
N PHE A 5 -12.65 -4.11 -11.86
CA PHE A 5 -12.81 -3.34 -10.64
C PHE A 5 -12.59 -1.87 -10.95
N SER A 6 -13.17 -0.99 -10.13
CA SER A 6 -12.91 0.45 -10.17
C SER A 6 -12.05 0.78 -8.97
N ILE A 7 -10.96 1.52 -9.19
CA ILE A 7 -10.21 2.17 -8.13
C ILE A 7 -10.95 3.47 -7.77
N HIS A 8 -10.98 3.83 -6.49
CA HIS A 8 -11.53 5.10 -6.04
C HIS A 8 -10.51 6.23 -6.33
N GLU A 9 -10.97 7.41 -6.72
CA GLU A 9 -10.09 8.52 -7.11
C GLU A 9 -9.02 8.87 -6.05
N THR A 10 -9.38 8.83 -4.77
CA THR A 10 -8.43 9.09 -3.68
C THR A 10 -7.36 8.01 -3.57
N ALA A 11 -7.71 6.75 -3.84
CA ALA A 11 -6.74 5.66 -3.83
C ALA A 11 -5.81 5.74 -5.04
N GLU A 12 -6.30 6.21 -6.19
CA GLU A 12 -5.45 6.47 -7.36
C GLU A 12 -4.40 7.55 -7.06
N VAL A 13 -4.79 8.62 -6.37
CA VAL A 13 -3.84 9.64 -5.89
C VAL A 13 -2.82 9.03 -4.93
N GLU A 14 -3.26 8.31 -3.90
CA GLU A 14 -2.35 7.67 -2.92
C GLU A 14 -1.36 6.70 -3.56
N ILE A 15 -1.81 5.90 -4.54
CA ILE A 15 -0.96 4.96 -5.27
C ILE A 15 0.13 5.71 -6.07
N ASN A 16 -0.25 6.76 -6.79
CA ASN A 16 0.70 7.54 -7.58
C ASN A 16 1.71 8.28 -6.70
N GLU A 17 1.27 8.93 -5.62
CA GLU A 17 2.18 9.60 -4.66
C GLU A 17 3.16 8.62 -4.02
N THR A 18 2.72 7.39 -3.73
CA THR A 18 3.58 6.33 -3.18
C THR A 18 4.60 5.84 -4.22
N ALA A 19 4.19 5.70 -5.49
CA ALA A 19 5.09 5.31 -6.56
C ALA A 19 6.18 6.37 -6.79
N ASP A 20 5.79 7.65 -6.82
CA ASP A 20 6.72 8.78 -6.92
C ASP A 20 7.71 8.80 -5.75
N PHE A 21 7.24 8.55 -4.52
CA PHE A 21 8.10 8.44 -3.35
C PHE A 21 9.14 7.32 -3.51
N TYR A 22 8.72 6.13 -3.95
CA TYR A 22 9.65 5.02 -4.13
C TYR A 22 10.66 5.25 -5.26
N ASP A 23 10.25 5.91 -6.33
CA ASP A 23 11.16 6.24 -7.43
C ASP A 23 12.23 7.26 -7.02
N LEU A 24 11.91 8.15 -6.06
CA LEU A 24 12.89 9.07 -5.45
C LEU A 24 13.90 8.34 -4.54
N GLU A 25 13.47 7.28 -3.84
CA GLU A 25 14.35 6.49 -2.97
C GLU A 25 15.29 5.57 -3.77
N ASP A 26 14.78 4.90 -4.80
CA ASP A 26 15.56 4.06 -5.72
C ASP A 26 14.95 4.10 -7.13
N PRO A 27 15.64 4.66 -8.15
CA PRO A 27 15.10 4.79 -9.48
C PRO A 27 14.60 3.46 -10.07
N GLY A 28 13.32 3.41 -10.44
CA GLY A 28 12.63 2.22 -10.94
C GLY A 28 11.85 1.45 -9.88
N LEU A 29 11.97 1.77 -8.59
CA LEU A 29 11.19 1.10 -7.55
C LEU A 29 9.71 1.49 -7.59
N GLY A 30 9.39 2.70 -8.06
CA GLY A 30 8.01 3.15 -8.27
C GLY A 30 7.24 2.25 -9.25
N SER A 31 7.87 1.82 -10.34
CA SER A 31 7.23 0.91 -11.31
C SER A 31 7.04 -0.49 -10.75
N VAL A 32 8.04 -1.02 -10.02
CA VAL A 32 7.93 -2.32 -9.32
C VAL A 32 6.78 -2.30 -8.31
N PHE A 33 6.59 -1.19 -7.61
CA PHE A 33 5.46 -1.00 -6.71
C PHE A 33 4.11 -1.06 -7.45
N ILE A 34 3.97 -0.34 -8.56
CA ILE A 34 2.73 -0.36 -9.37
C ILE A 34 2.41 -1.78 -9.87
N ASP A 35 3.40 -2.51 -10.37
CA ASP A 35 3.23 -3.89 -10.84
C ASP A 35 2.67 -4.81 -9.72
N GLU A 36 3.13 -4.61 -8.48
CA GLU A 36 2.64 -5.39 -7.34
C GLU A 36 1.22 -4.99 -6.92
N VAL A 37 0.86 -3.70 -7.00
CA VAL A 37 -0.51 -3.22 -6.79
C VAL A 37 -1.46 -3.85 -7.81
N GLU A 38 -1.09 -3.86 -9.09
CA GLU A 38 -1.88 -4.49 -10.16
C GLU A 38 -2.05 -5.99 -9.91
N ARG A 39 -0.97 -6.69 -9.56
CA ARG A 39 -1.01 -8.13 -9.22
C ARG A 39 -1.92 -8.40 -8.04
N GLY A 40 -1.83 -7.60 -6.98
CA GLY A 40 -2.69 -7.70 -5.80
C GLY A 40 -4.16 -7.50 -6.16
N ALA A 41 -4.47 -6.49 -6.98
CA ALA A 41 -5.82 -6.22 -7.43
C ALA A 41 -6.37 -7.34 -8.32
N GLU A 42 -5.56 -7.90 -9.22
CA GLU A 42 -5.93 -9.08 -10.00
C GLU A 42 -6.25 -10.28 -9.09
N SER A 43 -5.40 -10.57 -8.10
CA SER A 43 -5.63 -11.65 -7.14
C SER A 43 -6.95 -11.48 -6.37
N ILE A 44 -7.29 -10.25 -5.95
CA ILE A 44 -8.58 -9.95 -5.28
C ILE A 44 -9.74 -10.15 -6.24
N SER A 45 -9.59 -9.75 -7.50
CA SER A 45 -10.63 -9.92 -8.53
C SER A 45 -10.95 -11.39 -8.82
N GLN A 46 -9.94 -12.26 -8.75
CA GLN A 46 -10.06 -13.70 -8.97
C GLN A 46 -10.67 -14.43 -7.76
N SER A 47 -10.41 -13.96 -6.55
CA SER A 47 -10.98 -14.52 -5.32
C SER A 47 -11.54 -13.45 -4.38
N PRO A 48 -12.71 -12.87 -4.69
CA PRO A 48 -13.35 -11.87 -3.84
C PRO A 48 -13.61 -12.42 -2.44
N GLY A 49 -13.14 -11.73 -1.40
CA GLY A 49 -13.21 -12.19 -0.01
C GLY A 49 -11.96 -12.87 0.53
N SER A 50 -10.88 -12.95 -0.26
CA SER A 50 -9.55 -13.35 0.21
C SER A 50 -8.98 -12.41 1.28
N GLY A 51 -9.44 -11.15 1.30
CA GLY A 51 -9.08 -10.17 2.31
C GLY A 51 -9.82 -10.39 3.63
N SER A 52 -9.13 -10.14 4.75
CA SER A 52 -9.79 -10.03 6.05
C SER A 52 -10.59 -8.74 6.11
N VAL A 53 -11.91 -8.84 6.35
CA VAL A 53 -12.71 -7.65 6.69
C VAL A 53 -12.15 -7.07 7.99
N ARG A 54 -11.69 -5.83 7.93
CA ARG A 54 -11.30 -5.07 9.13
C ARG A 54 -12.46 -4.15 9.47
N PRO A 55 -13.06 -4.28 10.67
CA PRO A 55 -14.00 -3.29 11.16
C PRO A 55 -13.33 -1.92 11.09
N ARG A 56 -14.03 -0.91 10.57
CA ARG A 56 -13.56 0.46 10.65
C ARG A 56 -13.59 0.87 12.12
N THR A 57 -12.47 0.71 12.81
CA THR A 57 -12.30 1.30 14.14
C THR A 57 -11.88 2.73 13.92
N CYS A 58 -12.75 3.70 14.23
CA CYS A 58 -12.28 5.06 14.47
C CYS A 58 -11.32 4.94 15.66
N ALA A 59 -10.02 5.07 15.42
CA ALA A 59 -9.12 5.35 16.52
C ALA A 59 -9.54 6.72 17.06
N GLU A 60 -9.93 6.82 18.33
CA GLU A 60 -9.81 8.12 18.99
C GLU A 60 -8.36 8.57 18.82
N GLU A 61 -8.17 9.82 18.41
CA GLU A 61 -6.92 10.46 18.03
C GLU A 61 -5.86 10.42 19.14
N THR A 62 -5.32 9.25 19.45
CA THR A 62 -4.06 9.11 20.14
C THR A 62 -3.03 8.71 19.10
N PRO A 63 -2.17 9.64 18.66
CA PRO A 63 -1.09 9.30 17.74
C PRO A 63 -0.29 8.16 18.35
N ARG A 64 -0.32 6.99 17.72
CA ARG A 64 0.63 5.94 18.07
C ARG A 64 1.99 6.40 17.58
N GLN A 65 2.89 6.70 18.52
CA GLN A 65 4.30 6.84 18.23
C GLN A 65 4.79 5.49 17.69
N ILE A 66 4.94 5.38 16.37
CA ILE A 66 5.68 4.27 15.76
C ILE A 66 7.15 4.61 15.98
N PRO A 67 7.91 3.85 16.77
CA PRO A 67 9.33 4.10 16.89
C PRO A 67 9.95 3.89 15.51
N ILE A 68 10.45 4.98 14.92
CA ILE A 68 11.30 4.94 13.74
C ILE A 68 12.43 3.96 14.06
N LEU A 69 12.76 3.08 13.11
CA LEU A 69 13.82 2.05 13.19
C LEU A 69 15.25 2.65 13.35
N SER A 70 15.38 3.78 14.03
CA SER A 70 16.64 4.46 14.38
C SER A 70 17.53 3.62 15.32
N GLY A 71 17.00 2.51 15.87
CA GLY A 71 17.70 1.62 16.79
C GLY A 71 18.43 0.44 16.15
N LEU A 72 18.28 0.18 14.84
CA LEU A 72 18.87 -1.00 14.18
C LEU A 72 20.20 -0.73 13.45
N LEU A 73 20.72 0.50 13.45
CA LEU A 73 22.01 0.87 12.84
C LEU A 73 23.07 1.36 13.83
N ARG A 74 22.99 0.97 15.10
CA ARG A 74 24.16 1.03 16.00
C ARG A 74 24.33 -0.30 16.72
N SER A 75 25.55 -0.82 16.62
CA SER A 75 26.08 -2.04 17.23
C SER A 75 25.94 -3.33 16.41
N ALA A 76 26.78 -3.47 15.38
CA ALA A 76 27.73 -4.58 15.26
C ALA A 76 28.85 -4.20 14.28
#